data_AF-A0A3C1WSN8-F1
#
_entry.id   AF-A0A3C1WSN8-F1
#
_cell.length_a   1.000
_cell.length_b   1.000
_cell.length_c   1.000
_cell.angle_alpha   90.00
_cell.angle_beta   90.00
_cell.angle_gamma   90.00
#
_symmetry.space_group_name_H-M   'P 1'
#
loop_
_entity.id
_entity.type
_entity.pdbx_description
1 polymer ?
#
loop_
_entity_poly.entity_id
_entity_poly.type
_entity_poly.pdbx_seq_one_letter_code
_entity_poly.pdbx_strand_id
1 'polypeptide(L)'
;MQADQGSRIVHVTISKDMVNAFYSYFKGRNDVYTLRATRPNKKTGKYGYYTQCWNFWKDGICPKKSGVKISCGECKNRNYKQLKDNKVTGTSVEKTTNADLLAKI
;
A
#
# COMPACT_ATOMS: atom_id res chain seq x y z
N MET A 1 35.72 11.97 13.17
CA MET A 1 34.38 12.59 13.27
C MET A 1 33.57 12.16 12.06
N GLN A 2 32.45 11.46 12.26
CA GLN A 2 31.52 11.16 11.17
C GLN A 2 30.90 12.49 10.72
N ALA A 3 30.98 12.82 9.42
CA ALA A 3 30.36 14.02 8.90
C ALA A 3 28.83 13.97 9.14
N ASP A 4 28.28 15.05 9.69
CA ASP A 4 26.84 15.20 9.90
C ASP A 4 26.10 15.08 8.56
N GLN A 5 25.41 13.96 8.38
CA GLN A 5 24.65 13.66 7.16
C GLN A 5 23.47 14.62 6.98
N GLY A 6 22.93 15.17 8.06
CA GLY A 6 21.80 16.09 8.03
C GLY A 6 22.12 17.42 7.35
N SER A 7 23.36 17.88 7.48
CA SER A 7 23.84 19.14 6.87
C SER A 7 23.74 19.21 5.34
N ARG A 8 23.57 18.06 4.66
CA ARG A 8 23.45 17.96 3.19
C ARG A 8 22.01 17.94 2.68
N ILE A 9 21.02 17.94 3.57
CA ILE A 9 19.61 17.86 3.17
C ILE A 9 19.16 19.24 2.69
N VAL A 10 18.81 19.33 1.40
CA VAL A 10 18.24 20.56 0.83
C VAL A 10 16.73 20.57 1.09
N HIS A 11 16.24 21.61 1.76
CA HIS A 11 14.81 21.82 1.96
C HIS A 11 14.20 22.41 0.68
N VAL A 12 13.44 21.58 -0.04
CA VAL A 12 12.75 21.96 -1.28
C VAL A 12 11.25 21.77 -1.09
N THR A 13 10.45 22.73 -1.59
CA THR A 13 8.99 22.55 -1.66
C THR A 13 8.65 21.61 -2.80
N ILE A 14 7.99 20.50 -2.50
CA ILE A 14 7.69 19.46 -3.49
C ILE A 14 6.53 19.92 -4.39
N SER A 15 6.83 20.20 -5.66
CA SER A 15 5.82 20.56 -6.67
C SER A 15 5.21 19.32 -7.35
N LYS A 16 4.06 19.49 -8.02
CA LYS A 16 3.41 18.40 -8.76
C LYS A 16 4.26 17.88 -9.93
N ASP A 17 5.03 18.75 -10.58
CA ASP A 17 5.93 18.35 -11.68
C ASP A 17 7.11 17.53 -11.18
N MET A 18 7.65 17.86 -9.99
CA MET A 18 8.68 17.04 -9.34
C MET A 18 8.15 15.64 -9.01
N VAL A 19 6.91 15.54 -8.55
CA VAL A 19 6.24 14.26 -8.26
C VAL A 19 6.05 13.45 -9.56
N ASN A 20 5.58 14.09 -10.63
CA ASN A 20 5.40 13.43 -11.92
C ASN A 20 6.74 12.95 -12.51
N ALA A 21 7.78 13.79 -12.46
CA ALA A 21 9.12 13.45 -12.91
C ALA A 21 9.70 12.28 -12.09
N PHE A 22 9.57 12.31 -10.76
CA PHE A 22 9.94 11.22 -9.88
C PHE A 22 9.27 9.91 -10.31
N TYR A 23 7.94 9.90 -10.46
CA TYR A 23 7.22 8.70 -10.89
C TYR A 23 7.59 8.23 -12.30
N SER A 24 7.99 9.13 -13.20
CA SER A 24 8.44 8.73 -14.55
C SER A 24 9.71 7.88 -14.52
N TYR A 25 10.58 8.08 -13.52
CA TYR A 25 11.79 7.26 -13.34
C TYR A 25 11.46 5.86 -12.78
N PHE A 26 10.39 5.74 -12.00
CA PHE A 26 9.96 4.47 -11.43
C PHE A 26 8.79 3.90 -12.23
N LYS A 27 9.09 3.03 -13.21
CA LYS A 27 8.08 2.30 -13.99
C LYS A 27 7.40 1.20 -13.15
N GLY A 28 6.61 1.61 -12.17
CA GLY A 28 5.80 0.73 -11.35
C GLY A 28 4.49 0.32 -12.03
N ARG A 29 3.82 -0.68 -11.44
CA ARG A 29 2.44 -1.01 -11.81
C ARG A 29 1.49 -0.01 -11.17
N ASN A 30 0.74 0.73 -11.99
CA ASN A 30 -0.31 1.64 -11.52
C ASN A 30 -1.65 0.94 -11.32
N ASP A 31 -1.84 -0.25 -11.92
CA ASP A 31 -3.08 -1.01 -11.85
C ASP A 31 -3.26 -1.76 -10.53
N VAL A 32 -2.21 -1.87 -9.72
CA VAL A 32 -2.24 -2.58 -8.43
C VAL A 32 -1.19 -2.05 -7.46
N TYR A 33 -1.48 -2.11 -6.17
CA TYR A 33 -0.52 -1.85 -5.11
C TYR A 33 -0.57 -2.92 -4.01
N THR A 34 0.45 -2.95 -3.16
CA THR A 34 0.53 -3.85 -2.00
C THR A 34 0.41 -3.04 -0.71
N LEU A 35 -0.21 -3.65 0.31
CA LEU A 35 -0.16 -3.13 1.67
C LEU A 35 0.71 -4.03 2.52
N ARG A 36 1.49 -3.42 3.41
CA ARG A 36 2.18 -4.14 4.46
C ARG A 36 1.18 -4.51 5.55
N ALA A 37 1.26 -5.72 6.07
CA ALA A 37 0.46 -6.14 7.21
C ALA A 37 0.79 -5.25 8.43
N THR A 38 -0.23 -4.86 9.18
CA THR A 38 -0.03 -4.10 10.44
C THR A 38 0.46 -5.01 11.58
N ARG A 39 0.17 -6.31 11.50
CA ARG A 39 0.58 -7.31 12.48
C ARG A 39 1.51 -8.34 11.83
N PRO A 40 2.59 -8.75 12.50
CA PRO A 40 3.43 -9.81 12.00
C PRO A 40 2.69 -11.15 12.04
N ASN A 41 3.13 -12.09 11.20
CA ASN A 41 2.65 -13.46 11.26
C ASN A 41 3.08 -14.10 12.59
N LYS A 42 2.12 -14.69 13.32
CA LYS A 42 2.37 -15.31 14.64
C LYS A 42 3.40 -16.44 14.61
N LYS A 43 3.52 -17.17 13.50
CA LYS A 43 4.46 -18.29 13.35
C LYS A 43 5.86 -17.85 12.95
N THR A 44 5.96 -16.85 12.06
CA THR A 44 7.26 -16.46 11.47
C THR A 44 7.83 -15.16 12.03
N GLY A 45 7.05 -14.38 12.79
CA GLY A 45 7.43 -13.04 13.27
C GLY A 45 7.55 -11.98 12.16
N LYS A 46 7.38 -12.35 10.89
CA LYS A 46 7.59 -11.46 9.74
C LYS A 46 6.30 -10.74 9.35
N TYR A 47 6.47 -9.51 8.89
CA TYR A 47 5.39 -8.75 8.26
C TYR A 47 5.26 -9.15 6.79
N GLY A 48 4.04 -9.53 6.39
CA GLY A 48 3.74 -9.84 5.01
C GLY A 48 3.34 -8.61 4.21
N TYR A 49 3.37 -8.75 2.89
CA TYR A 49 2.76 -7.81 1.94
C TYR A 49 1.60 -8.52 1.23
N TYR A 50 0.50 -7.82 1.00
CA TYR A 50 -0.65 -8.38 0.30
C TYR A 50 -1.17 -7.41 -0.78
N THR A 51 -1.36 -7.97 -1.97
CA THR A 51 -1.87 -7.29 -3.15
C THR A 51 -3.31 -6.84 -2.94
N GLN A 52 -3.61 -5.58 -3.27
CA GLN A 52 -4.95 -5.04 -3.12
C GLN A 52 -5.86 -5.44 -4.27
N CYS A 53 -6.99 -6.05 -3.94
CA CYS A 53 -7.98 -6.54 -4.88
C CYS A 53 -9.38 -6.32 -4.29
N TRP A 54 -10.35 -5.90 -5.12
CA TRP A 54 -11.76 -5.77 -4.73
C TRP A 54 -12.40 -7.11 -4.35
N ASN A 55 -11.83 -8.20 -4.84
CA ASN A 55 -12.27 -9.57 -4.57
C ASN A 55 -11.42 -10.27 -3.52
N PHE A 56 -10.53 -9.57 -2.81
CA PHE A 56 -9.63 -10.18 -1.83
C PHE A 56 -10.43 -10.86 -0.69
N TRP A 57 -10.22 -12.16 -0.48
CA TRP A 57 -10.88 -12.99 0.54
C TRP A 57 -12.42 -12.96 0.54
N LYS A 58 -13.07 -12.53 -0.55
CA LYS A 58 -14.53 -12.65 -0.70
C LYS A 58 -14.93 -14.10 -0.92
N ASP A 59 -15.89 -14.58 -0.13
CA ASP A 59 -16.50 -15.90 -0.27
C ASP A 59 -17.11 -16.10 -1.66
N GLY A 60 -16.98 -17.31 -2.21
CA GLY A 60 -17.44 -17.66 -3.55
C GLY A 60 -16.67 -17.03 -4.73
N ILE A 61 -15.84 -16.00 -4.49
CA ILE A 61 -15.13 -15.27 -5.56
C ILE A 61 -13.62 -15.49 -5.48
N CYS A 62 -13.02 -15.38 -4.29
CA CYS A 62 -11.58 -15.52 -4.10
C CYS A 62 -11.21 -16.98 -3.87
N PRO A 63 -10.42 -17.63 -4.75
CA PRO A 63 -10.00 -19.03 -4.54
C PRO A 63 -9.17 -19.20 -3.26
N LYS A 64 -8.47 -18.15 -2.83
CA LYS A 64 -7.70 -18.17 -1.58
C LYS A 64 -8.57 -18.34 -0.34
N LYS A 65 -9.83 -17.90 -0.38
CA LYS A 65 -10.78 -18.04 0.73
C LYS A 65 -11.15 -19.50 0.97
N SER A 66 -11.26 -20.29 -0.10
CA SER A 66 -11.47 -21.75 -0.03
C SER A 66 -10.17 -22.55 0.10
N GLY A 67 -9.05 -21.91 0.41
CA GLY A 67 -7.76 -22.57 0.65
C GLY A 67 -6.94 -22.88 -0.61
N VAL A 68 -7.40 -22.48 -1.80
CA VAL A 68 -6.65 -22.69 -3.05
C VAL A 68 -5.41 -21.80 -3.07
N LYS A 69 -4.23 -22.42 -3.22
CA LYS A 69 -2.94 -21.73 -3.36
C LYS A 69 -2.74 -21.29 -4.80
N ILE A 70 -3.10 -20.05 -5.13
CA ILE A 70 -2.92 -19.45 -6.46
C ILE A 70 -2.31 -18.05 -6.37
N SER A 71 -1.49 -17.66 -7.34
CA SER A 71 -1.03 -16.28 -7.47
C SER A 71 -2.20 -15.35 -7.83
N CYS A 72 -2.19 -14.11 -7.34
CA CYS A 72 -3.18 -13.13 -7.79
C CYS A 72 -3.03 -12.81 -9.29
N GLY A 73 -1.81 -12.92 -9.85
CA GLY A 73 -1.55 -12.71 -11.28
C GLY A 73 -2.28 -13.71 -12.18
N GLU A 74 -2.46 -14.93 -11.69
CA GLU A 74 -3.05 -16.07 -12.43
C GLU A 74 -4.54 -16.25 -12.11
N CYS A 75 -5.08 -15.49 -11.15
CA CYS A 75 -6.47 -15.58 -10.74
C CYS A 75 -7.40 -15.02 -11.83
N LYS A 76 -8.35 -15.84 -12.31
CA LYS A 76 -9.38 -15.43 -13.28
C LYS A 76 -10.32 -14.35 -12.71
N ASN A 77 -10.58 -14.39 -11.40
CA ASN A 77 -11.43 -13.42 -10.70
C ASN A 77 -10.64 -12.18 -10.20
N ARG A 78 -9.47 -11.88 -10.79
CA ARG A 78 -8.66 -10.72 -10.39
C ARG A 78 -9.42 -9.42 -10.66
N ASN A 79 -9.43 -8.53 -9.68
CA ASN A 79 -9.98 -7.19 -9.82
C ASN A 79 -9.14 -6.24 -8.94
N TYR A 80 -8.00 -5.80 -9.47
CA TYR A 80 -7.02 -5.04 -8.69
C TYR A 80 -7.53 -3.65 -8.30
N LYS A 81 -7.09 -3.17 -7.15
CA LYS A 81 -7.29 -1.77 -6.76
C LYS A 81 -6.17 -0.95 -7.38
N GLN A 82 -6.53 -0.12 -8.36
CA GLN A 82 -5.59 0.82 -8.98
C GLN A 82 -4.95 1.73 -7.92
N LEU A 83 -3.66 1.99 -8.08
CA LEU A 83 -2.95 2.99 -7.32
C LEU A 83 -3.45 4.36 -7.78
N LYS A 84 -4.20 5.03 -6.91
CA LYS A 84 -4.63 6.43 -7.11
C LYS A 84 -3.68 7.34 -6.33
N ASP A 85 -3.44 8.54 -6.83
CA ASP A 85 -2.46 9.52 -6.31
C ASP A 85 -2.52 9.69 -4.78
N ASN A 86 -3.73 9.63 -4.20
CA ASN A 86 -3.97 9.83 -2.76
C ASN A 86 -3.57 8.63 -1.87
N LYS A 87 -3.06 7.53 -2.44
CA LYS A 87 -2.64 6.34 -1.67
C LYS A 87 -1.14 6.12 -1.62
N VAL A 88 -0.36 6.92 -2.36
CA VAL A 88 1.11 6.79 -2.41
C VAL A 88 1.79 7.62 -1.34
N THR A 89 1.09 8.55 -0.68
CA THR A 89 1.58 9.14 0.56
C THR A 89 1.67 8.02 1.59
N GLY A 90 2.88 7.71 2.04
CA GLY A 90 3.22 6.62 2.95
C GLY A 90 2.63 6.74 4.36
N THR A 91 1.35 7.05 4.46
CA THR A 91 0.57 6.98 5.67
C THR A 91 -0.12 5.64 5.65
N SER A 92 0.21 4.80 6.63
CA SER A 92 -0.72 3.84 7.19
C SER A 92 -2.11 4.45 7.14
N VAL A 93 -2.96 4.01 6.21
CA VAL A 93 -4.36 4.42 6.21
C VAL A 93 -4.95 3.78 7.44
N GLU A 94 -4.89 4.51 8.56
CA GLU A 94 -5.76 4.31 9.69
C GLU A 94 -7.17 4.19 9.13
N LYS A 95 -7.82 3.11 9.51
CA LYS A 95 -9.20 2.86 9.12
C LYS A 95 -10.02 3.97 9.75
N THR A 96 -10.33 5.02 9.01
CA THR A 96 -11.35 5.97 9.43
C THR A 96 -12.69 5.23 9.36
N THR A 97 -13.10 4.67 10.49
CA THR A 97 -14.50 4.33 10.72
C THR A 97 -15.20 5.59 11.21
N ASN A 98 -16.39 5.87 10.68
CA ASN A 98 -17.23 7.04 10.98
C ASN A 98 -17.59 7.28 12.47
N ALA A 99 -17.03 6.51 13.41
CA ALA A 99 -17.28 6.63 14.84
C ALA A 99 -16.37 7.65 15.56
N ASP A 100 -15.26 8.10 14.95
CA ASP A 100 -14.26 8.94 15.65
C ASP A 100 -14.50 10.46 15.52
N LEU A 101 -15.60 10.89 14.89
CA LEU A 101 -15.90 12.32 14.65
C LEU A 101 -16.64 13.04 15.81
N LEU A 102 -16.90 12.39 16.94
CA LEU A 102 -17.73 12.97 18.02
C LEU A 102 -17.09 13.05 19.41
N ALA A 103 -15.76 13.08 19.53
CA ALA A 103 -15.13 13.25 20.84
C ALA A 103 -13.88 14.14 20.80
N LYS A 104 -14.03 15.41 20.37
CA LYS A 104 -13.16 16.53 20.77
C LYS A 104 -13.95 17.86 20.71
N ILE A 105 -14.76 18.11 21.74
CA ILE A 105 -14.87 19.44 22.36
C ILE A 105 -14.17 19.32 23.70
#